data_AF-A0A150HFE4-F1
#
_entry.id   AF-A0A150HFE4-F1
#
_cell.length_a   1.000
_cell.length_b   1.000
_cell.length_c   1.000
_cell.angle_alpha   90.00
_cell.angle_beta   90.00
_cell.angle_gamma   90.00
#
_symmetry.space_group_name_H-M   'P 1'
#
loop_
_entity.id
_entity.type
_entity.pdbx_description
1 polymer ?
#
loop_
_entity_poly.entity_id
_entity_poly.type
_entity_poly.pdbx_seq_one_letter_code
_entity_poly.pdbx_strand_id
1 'polypeptide(L)'
;MLRWGVWPQAQPVFLSFWLYRFEINVRSSAVLGLIGVGGIGDMLTSYTQYREWSTVGMLLIVVIVVTMAIDAASGALRRRIMEGPRAR
;
A
#
# COMPACT_ATOMS: atom_id res chain seq x y z
N MET A 1 -0.21 34.17 -7.02
CA MET A 1 -1.44 33.52 -7.54
C MET A 1 -1.27 32.01 -7.70
N LEU A 2 -0.13 31.50 -8.20
CA LEU A 2 0.10 30.05 -8.42
C LEU A 2 0.08 29.17 -7.14
N ARG A 3 0.56 29.69 -6.00
CA ARG A 3 0.70 28.94 -4.74
C ARG A 3 -0.65 28.54 -4.09
N TRP A 4 -1.72 29.30 -4.33
CA TRP A 4 -3.02 29.08 -3.65
C TRP A 4 -4.11 28.53 -4.57
N GLY A 5 -3.89 28.51 -5.89
CA GLY A 5 -4.83 27.91 -6.85
C GLY A 5 -4.47 26.47 -7.24
N VAL A 6 -3.19 26.21 -7.55
CA VAL A 6 -2.74 24.92 -8.09
C VAL A 6 -2.45 23.91 -6.98
N TRP A 7 -1.91 24.38 -5.85
CA TRP A 7 -1.55 23.52 -4.73
C TRP A 7 -2.74 22.73 -4.20
N PRO A 8 -3.86 23.33 -3.72
CA PRO A 8 -5.01 22.59 -3.20
C PRO A 8 -5.65 21.61 -4.19
N GLN A 9 -5.60 21.91 -5.50
CA GLN A 9 -6.10 21.02 -6.55
C GLN A 9 -5.17 19.85 -6.84
N ALA A 10 -3.85 20.04 -6.73
CA ALA A 10 -2.84 19.02 -6.97
C ALA A 10 -2.58 18.11 -5.77
N GLN A 11 -2.86 18.54 -4.53
CA GLN A 11 -2.64 17.73 -3.32
C GLN A 11 -3.37 16.37 -3.34
N PRO A 12 -4.67 16.27 -3.68
CA PRO A 12 -5.35 14.98 -3.69
C PRO A 12 -4.78 14.03 -4.74
N VAL A 13 -4.38 14.55 -5.91
CA VAL A 13 -3.76 13.75 -6.99
C VAL A 13 -2.36 13.28 -6.58
N PHE A 14 -1.55 14.16 -6.02
CA PHE A 14 -0.21 13.84 -5.55
C PHE A 14 -0.23 12.83 -4.41
N LEU A 15 -1.13 13.00 -3.44
CA LEU A 15 -1.32 12.05 -2.34
C LEU A 15 -1.78 10.69 -2.86
N SER A 16 -2.67 10.66 -3.85
CA SER A 16 -3.13 9.41 -4.49
C SER A 16 -2.02 8.67 -5.19
N PHE A 17 -1.19 9.41 -5.93
CA PHE A 17 -0.04 8.84 -6.60
C PHE A 17 0.98 8.30 -5.60
N TRP A 18 1.23 9.03 -4.51
CA TRP A 18 2.10 8.56 -3.43
C TRP A 18 1.55 7.30 -2.75
N LEU A 19 0.26 7.26 -2.43
CA LEU A 19 -0.38 6.12 -1.78
C LEU A 19 -0.35 4.88 -2.69
N TYR A 20 -0.64 5.06 -3.98
CA TYR A 20 -0.56 4.01 -4.99
C TYR A 20 0.87 3.48 -5.15
N ARG A 21 1.88 4.37 -5.19
CA ARG A 21 3.27 3.92 -5.22
C ARG A 21 3.65 3.21 -3.93
N PHE A 22 3.18 3.67 -2.77
CA PHE A 22 3.42 3.00 -1.50
C PHE A 22 2.84 1.58 -1.48
N GLU A 23 1.59 1.39 -1.95
CA GLU A 23 0.95 0.08 -2.14
C GLU A 23 1.81 -0.87 -2.99
N ILE A 24 2.24 -0.39 -4.17
CA ILE A 24 3.08 -1.18 -5.09
C ILE A 24 4.41 -1.54 -4.42
N ASN A 25 5.04 -0.62 -3.69
CA ASN A 25 6.30 -0.88 -3.01
C ASN A 25 6.14 -1.92 -1.90
N VAL A 26 5.05 -1.87 -1.13
CA VAL A 26 4.75 -2.87 -0.09
C VAL A 26 4.52 -4.26 -0.71
N ARG A 27 3.71 -4.35 -1.78
CA ARG A 27 3.45 -5.62 -2.47
C ARG A 27 4.73 -6.17 -3.12
N SER A 28 5.49 -5.31 -3.78
CA SER A 28 6.76 -5.68 -4.41
C SER A 28 7.78 -6.14 -3.37
N SER A 29 7.86 -5.50 -2.21
CA SER A 29 8.74 -5.92 -1.11
C SER A 29 8.36 -7.28 -0.53
N ALA A 30 7.06 -7.61 -0.45
CA ALA A 30 6.62 -8.94 -0.05
C ALA A 30 7.06 -10.01 -1.07
N VAL A 31 6.88 -9.76 -2.38
CA VAL A 31 7.30 -10.70 -3.44
C VAL A 31 8.83 -10.82 -3.53
N LEU A 32 9.56 -9.71 -3.45
CA LEU A 32 11.02 -9.68 -3.45
C LEU A 32 11.61 -10.35 -2.20
N GLY A 33 10.95 -10.20 -1.05
CA GLY A 33 11.35 -10.89 0.18
C GLY A 33 11.26 -12.42 0.05
N LEU A 34 10.29 -12.95 -0.69
CA LEU A 34 10.16 -14.40 -0.93
C LEU A 34 11.34 -14.99 -1.73
N ILE A 35 12.02 -14.18 -2.56
CA ILE A 35 13.20 -14.60 -3.32
C ILE A 35 14.52 -14.25 -2.61
N GLY A 36 14.47 -13.81 -1.35
CA GLY A 36 15.66 -13.55 -0.52
C GLY A 36 16.30 -12.17 -0.69
N VAL A 37 15.59 -11.21 -1.29
CA VAL A 37 16.08 -9.82 -1.45
C VAL A 37 15.92 -8.99 -0.16
N GLY A 38 15.32 -9.57 0.89
CA GLY A 38 15.00 -8.89 2.15
C GLY A 38 13.63 -8.20 2.12
N GLY A 39 13.06 -7.95 3.31
CA GLY A 39 11.74 -7.32 3.47
C GLY A 39 10.71 -8.23 4.16
N ILE A 40 9.42 -7.91 4.04
CA ILE A 40 8.35 -8.64 4.75
C ILE A 40 8.27 -10.11 4.28
N GLY A 41 8.52 -10.37 3.00
CA GLY A 41 8.52 -11.73 2.46
C GLY A 41 9.70 -12.59 2.91
N ASP A 42 10.82 -11.96 3.29
CA ASP A 42 12.04 -12.64 3.74
C ASP A 42 11.88 -13.20 5.17
N MET A 43 11.12 -12.49 6.00
CA MET A 43 10.66 -13.04 7.28
C MET A 43 9.79 -14.28 7.05
N LEU A 44 8.89 -14.25 6.06
CA LEU A 44 7.98 -15.37 5.79
C LEU A 44 8.74 -16.65 5.37
N THR A 45 9.76 -16.53 4.51
CA THR A 45 10.59 -17.66 4.09
C THR A 45 11.50 -18.15 5.22
N SER A 46 12.09 -17.24 5.99
CA SER A 46 12.92 -17.59 7.15
C SER A 46 12.14 -18.40 8.20
N TYR A 47 10.97 -17.93 8.65
CA TYR A 47 10.18 -18.65 9.66
C TYR A 47 9.58 -19.97 9.13
N THR A 48 9.36 -20.07 7.82
CA THR A 48 9.00 -21.34 7.17
C THR A 48 10.14 -22.35 7.25
N GLN A 49 11.39 -21.93 7.09
CA GLN A 49 12.56 -22.80 7.26
C GLN A 49 12.74 -23.29 8.70
N TYR A 50 12.39 -22.47 9.70
CA TYR A 50 12.44 -22.87 11.11
C TYR A 50 11.27 -23.79 11.54
N ARG A 51 10.36 -24.18 10.63
CA ARG A 51 9.12 -24.94 10.93
C ARG A 51 8.20 -24.26 11.97
N GLU A 52 8.34 -22.96 12.14
CA GLU A 52 7.55 -22.11 13.06
C GLU A 52 6.23 -21.69 12.39
N TRP A 53 5.34 -22.65 12.16
CA TRP A 53 4.06 -22.44 11.44
C TRP A 53 3.15 -21.38 12.11
N SER A 54 3.27 -21.20 13.42
CA SER A 54 2.56 -20.14 14.17
C SER A 54 2.98 -18.74 13.69
N THR A 55 4.29 -18.53 13.53
CA THR A 55 4.86 -17.24 13.13
C THR A 55 4.58 -16.94 11.65
N VAL A 56 4.62 -17.96 10.80
CA VAL A 56 4.25 -17.85 9.37
C VAL A 56 2.78 -17.43 9.22
N GLY A 57 1.88 -18.03 10.00
CA GLY A 57 0.46 -17.67 10.01
C GLY A 57 0.21 -16.23 10.43
N MET A 58 0.89 -15.76 11.49
CA MET A 58 0.80 -14.37 11.94
C MET A 58 1.31 -13.40 10.86
N LEU A 59 2.43 -13.68 10.22
CA LEU A 59 2.98 -12.84 9.14
C LEU A 59 2.03 -12.73 7.93
N LEU A 60 1.41 -13.85 7.52
CA LEU A 60 0.40 -13.83 6.45
C LEU A 60 -0.78 -12.92 6.81
N ILE A 61 -1.30 -13.03 8.02
CA ILE A 61 -2.40 -12.18 8.50
C ILE A 61 -1.97 -10.70 8.48
N VAL A 62 -0.78 -10.38 8.99
CA VAL A 62 -0.26 -9.00 8.99
C VAL A 62 -0.16 -8.45 7.58
N VAL A 63 0.40 -9.21 6.62
CA VAL A 63 0.51 -8.79 5.23
C VAL A 63 -0.87 -8.51 4.65
N ILE A 64 -1.83 -9.41 4.83
CA ILE A 64 -3.20 -9.27 4.33
C ILE A 64 -3.87 -8.03 4.93
N VAL A 65 -3.75 -7.82 6.24
CA VAL A 65 -4.34 -6.66 6.92
C VAL A 65 -3.73 -5.36 6.41
N VAL A 66 -2.41 -5.32 6.23
CA VAL A 66 -1.71 -4.14 5.70
C VAL A 66 -2.13 -3.86 4.25
N THR A 67 -2.14 -4.86 3.37
CA THR A 67 -2.58 -4.67 1.99
C THR A 67 -4.05 -4.26 1.92
N MET A 68 -4.94 -4.87 2.69
CA MET A 68 -6.36 -4.46 2.76
C MET A 68 -6.53 -3.04 3.29
N ALA A 69 -5.77 -2.62 4.30
CA ALA A 69 -5.81 -1.26 4.82
C ALA A 69 -5.36 -0.23 3.77
N ILE A 70 -4.31 -0.56 3.00
CA ILE A 70 -3.83 0.29 1.91
C ILE A 70 -4.86 0.34 0.77
N ASP A 71 -5.44 -0.79 0.36
CA ASP A 71 -6.50 -0.84 -0.65
C ASP A 71 -7.73 -0.02 -0.22
N ALA A 72 -8.12 -0.09 1.05
CA ALA A 72 -9.22 0.70 1.59
C ALA A 72 -8.91 2.20 1.58
N ALA A 73 -7.69 2.60 1.94
CA ALA A 73 -7.25 3.99 1.89
C ALA A 73 -7.16 4.50 0.45
N SER A 74 -6.65 3.68 -0.47
CA SER A 74 -6.58 3.94 -1.91
C SER A 74 -7.98 4.10 -2.51
N GLY A 75 -8.92 3.22 -2.14
CA GLY A 75 -10.32 3.29 -2.55
C GLY A 75 -11.07 4.51 -2.00
N ALA A 76 -10.85 4.86 -0.72
CA ALA A 76 -11.44 6.07 -0.12
C ALA A 76 -10.96 7.34 -0.81
N LEU A 77 -9.67 7.38 -1.19
CA LEU A 77 -9.08 8.50 -1.88
C LEU A 77 -9.52 8.58 -3.35
N ARG A 78 -9.69 7.43 -4.01
CA ARG A 78 -10.28 7.35 -5.36
C ARG A 78 -11.72 7.87 -5.40
N ARG A 79 -12.53 7.56 -4.37
CA ARG A 79 -13.89 8.13 -4.23
C ARG A 79 -13.86 9.65 -4.11
N ARG A 80 -12.91 10.21 -3.35
CA ARG A 80 -12.73 11.67 -3.22
C ARG A 80 -12.29 12.37 -4.52
N ILE A 81 -11.56 11.67 -5.40
CA ILE A 81 -11.21 12.21 -6.73
C ILE A 81 -12.39 12.10 -7.70
N MET A 82 -13.18 11.02 -7.62
CA MET A 82 -14.32 10.80 -8.51
C MET A 82 -15.55 11.67 -8.15
N GLU A 83 -15.60 12.21 -6.93
CA GLU A 83 -16.47 13.33 -6.52
C GLU A 83 -15.94 14.71 -7.02
N GLY A 84 -15.22 14.75 -8.14
CA GLY A 84 -15.07 15.98 -8.91
C GLY A 84 -16.46 16.56 -9.22
N PRO A 85 -16.65 17.90 -9.13
CA PRO A 85 -17.96 18.55 -9.09
C PRO A 85 -18.87 17.97 -10.17
N ARG A 86 -20.06 17.51 -9.77
CA ARG A 86 -21.13 17.17 -10.71
C ARG A 86 -21.23 18.34 -11.68
N ALA A 87 -20.75 18.12 -12.90
CA ALA A 87 -21.06 18.97 -14.03
C ALA A 87 -22.58 18.86 -14.20
N ARG A 88 -23.29 19.83 -13.65
CA ARG A 88 -24.66 20.15 -13.99
C ARG A 88 -24.68 21.60 -14.44
#